data_AF-A0A950ZXH5-F1
#
_entry.id   AF-A0A950ZXH5-F1
#
_cell.length_a   1.000
_cell.length_b   1.000
_cell.length_c   1.000
_cell.angle_alpha   90.00
_cell.angle_beta   90.00
_cell.angle_gamma   90.00
#
_symmetry.space_group_name_H-M   'P 1'
#
loop_
_entity.id
_entity.type
_entity.pdbx_description
1 polymer ?
#
loop_
_entity_poly.entity_id
_entity_poly.type
_entity_poly.pdbx_seq_one_letter_code
_entity_poly.pdbx_strand_id
1 'polypeptide(L)'
;MTNLYGNPPAGFGGVSQGDWHWQPTLEKTLILFLDVEKYPPSLQYLLMTMGPSLILLAWLDRDRLPKAASALLTFGRVPMFFYIAHLYLIHSLAILMALIFRQPVVWLFRGAIFAMVPKGYGHGLAFIYLMWIAVLGILYVPCRWFDRIRQQRLAW
;
A
#
# COMPACT_ATOMS: atom_id res chain seq x y z
N MET A 1 8.79 12.47 29.94
CA MET A 1 7.84 11.87 28.99
C MET A 1 8.62 10.96 28.06
N THR A 2 8.81 9.72 28.45
CA THR A 2 9.50 8.69 27.65
C THR A 2 8.57 8.27 26.53
N ASN A 3 8.93 8.59 25.29
CA ASN A 3 8.16 8.19 24.13
C ASN A 3 8.24 6.66 24.02
N LEU A 4 7.14 6.00 24.34
CA LEU A 4 7.05 4.54 24.48
C LEU A 4 7.34 3.79 23.18
N TYR A 5 7.15 4.48 22.05
CA TYR A 5 7.35 3.94 20.71
C TYR A 5 8.70 4.33 20.10
N GLY A 6 9.49 5.20 20.77
CA GLY A 6 10.67 5.83 20.17
C GLY A 6 10.28 6.69 18.96
N ASN A 7 10.30 8.01 19.09
CA ASN A 7 9.99 8.85 17.91
C ASN A 7 11.09 8.61 16.87
N PRO A 8 10.80 8.03 15.69
CA PRO A 8 11.88 7.76 14.75
C PRO A 8 12.40 9.08 14.19
N PRO A 9 13.73 9.26 14.10
CA PRO A 9 14.27 10.25 13.17
C PRO A 9 13.75 9.89 11.79
N ALA A 10 13.16 10.86 11.08
CA ALA A 10 12.63 10.62 9.75
C ALA A 10 13.71 10.03 8.84
N GLY A 11 13.55 8.77 8.41
CA GLY A 11 14.26 8.23 7.25
C GLY A 11 14.85 6.82 7.35
N PHE A 12 15.19 6.29 8.52
CA PHE A 12 15.85 4.98 8.62
C PHE A 12 15.39 4.20 9.87
N GLY A 13 14.99 2.94 9.69
CA GLY A 13 14.54 2.02 10.74
C GLY A 13 15.67 1.67 11.73
N GLY A 14 15.28 1.17 12.91
CA GLY A 14 16.19 0.93 14.04
C GLY A 14 15.85 1.75 15.29
N VAL A 15 14.57 1.79 15.68
CA VAL A 15 14.11 2.52 16.88
C VAL A 15 13.36 1.61 17.85
N SER A 16 13.46 0.29 17.66
CA SER A 16 12.94 -0.67 18.62
C SER A 16 13.72 -0.59 19.93
N GLN A 17 13.01 -0.81 21.05
CA GLN A 17 13.57 -0.82 22.41
C GLN A 17 14.56 -1.99 22.66
N GLY A 18 14.84 -2.81 21.63
CA GLY A 18 15.72 -3.97 21.71
C GLY A 18 14.94 -5.26 21.99
N ASP A 19 15.63 -6.28 22.52
CA ASP A 19 15.04 -7.58 22.80
C ASP A 19 13.88 -7.50 23.80
N TRP A 20 12.95 -8.45 23.70
CA TRP A 20 11.79 -8.52 24.58
C TRP A 20 12.21 -8.64 26.05
N HIS A 21 11.62 -7.80 26.89
CA HIS A 21 11.82 -7.81 28.34
C HIS A 21 10.57 -7.30 29.05
N TRP A 22 10.44 -7.64 30.34
CA TRP A 22 9.34 -7.16 31.16
C TRP A 22 9.46 -5.66 31.42
N GLN A 23 8.42 -4.91 31.06
CA GLN A 23 8.32 -3.47 31.37
C GLN A 23 7.57 -3.27 32.70
N PRO A 24 7.75 -2.11 33.37
CA PRO A 24 7.17 -1.84 34.70
C PRO A 24 5.63 -1.92 34.78
N THR A 25 4.96 -1.84 33.64
CA THR A 25 3.49 -1.88 33.54
C THR A 25 3.08 -2.79 32.39
N LEU A 26 2.01 -3.58 32.57
CA LEU A 26 1.50 -4.53 31.58
C LEU A 26 1.26 -3.88 30.20
N GLU A 27 0.70 -2.67 30.19
CA GLU A 27 0.45 -1.90 28.98
C GLU A 27 1.72 -1.70 28.14
N LYS A 28 2.84 -1.39 28.80
CA LYS A 28 4.14 -1.20 28.13
C LYS A 28 4.72 -2.51 27.63
N THR A 29 4.53 -3.60 28.36
CA THR A 29 4.95 -4.94 27.92
C THR A 29 4.17 -5.38 26.68
N LEU A 30 2.86 -5.08 26.63
CA LEU A 30 2.04 -5.36 25.44
C LEU A 30 2.44 -4.48 24.25
N ILE A 31 2.72 -3.20 24.48
CA ILE A 31 3.19 -2.30 23.42
C ILE A 31 4.55 -2.75 22.88
N LEU A 32 5.48 -3.16 23.76
CA LEU A 32 6.76 -3.74 23.36
C LEU A 32 6.59 -5.05 22.58
N PHE A 33 5.61 -5.88 22.95
CA PHE A 33 5.31 -7.10 22.19
C PHE A 33 4.76 -6.84 20.78
N LEU A 34 4.08 -5.70 20.58
CA LEU A 34 3.58 -5.26 19.28
C LEU A 34 4.55 -4.32 18.53
N ASP A 35 5.74 -4.09 19.07
CA ASP A 35 6.80 -3.29 18.46
C ASP A 35 7.52 -4.12 17.39
N VAL A 36 6.96 -4.14 16.17
CA VAL A 36 7.45 -4.95 15.07
C VAL A 36 8.40 -4.17 14.15
N GLU A 37 9.61 -4.68 13.97
CA GLU A 37 10.56 -4.12 13.00
C GLU A 37 10.24 -4.59 11.57
N LYS A 38 10.08 -3.64 10.66
CA LYS A 38 9.80 -3.91 9.24
C LYS A 38 11.07 -4.16 8.44
N TYR A 39 12.17 -3.48 8.78
CA TYR A 39 13.43 -3.51 8.04
C TYR A 39 14.62 -3.54 9.02
N PRO A 40 15.22 -4.72 9.29
CA PRO A 40 14.92 -6.05 8.75
C PRO A 40 13.60 -6.64 9.31
N PRO A 41 12.88 -7.51 8.55
CA PRO A 41 11.60 -8.03 8.99
C PRO A 41 11.75 -8.98 10.18
N SER A 42 11.08 -8.67 11.29
CA SER A 42 11.03 -9.56 12.47
C SER A 42 10.05 -10.73 12.27
N LEU A 43 10.22 -11.81 13.04
CA LEU A 43 9.27 -12.94 13.02
C LEU A 43 7.85 -12.49 13.39
N GLN A 44 7.72 -11.57 14.36
CA GLN A 44 6.44 -11.00 14.78
C GLN A 44 5.78 -10.21 13.63
N TYR A 45 6.56 -9.42 12.88
CA TYR A 45 6.06 -8.73 11.69
C TYR A 45 5.48 -9.71 10.66
N LEU A 46 6.18 -10.83 10.42
CA LEU A 46 5.72 -11.86 9.50
C LEU A 46 4.46 -12.57 10.01
N LEU A 47 4.40 -12.97 11.29
CA LEU A 47 3.23 -13.63 11.86
C LEU A 47 2.00 -12.70 11.91
N MET A 48 2.20 -11.43 12.27
CA MET A 48 1.13 -10.43 12.35
C MET A 48 0.54 -10.11 10.98
N THR A 49 1.31 -10.21 9.91
CA THR A 49 0.84 -9.96 8.54
C THR A 49 0.30 -11.22 7.87
N MET A 50 1.02 -12.35 7.97
CA MET A 50 0.65 -13.61 7.31
C MET A 50 -0.44 -14.38 8.06
N GLY A 51 -0.43 -14.38 9.40
CA GLY A 51 -1.41 -15.12 10.20
C GLY A 51 -2.86 -14.72 9.90
N PRO A 52 -3.23 -13.44 10.06
CA PRO A 52 -4.55 -12.95 9.68
C PRO A 52 -4.86 -13.15 8.20
N SER A 53 -3.87 -13.00 7.31
CA SER A 53 -4.06 -13.22 5.87
C SER A 53 -4.43 -14.68 5.54
N LEU A 54 -3.83 -15.66 6.22
CA LEU A 54 -4.14 -17.09 6.06
C LEU A 54 -5.52 -17.44 6.64
N ILE A 55 -5.88 -16.87 7.80
CA ILE A 55 -7.21 -17.03 8.39
C ILE A 55 -8.28 -16.45 7.45
N LEU A 56 -8.03 -15.26 6.93
CA LEU A 56 -8.93 -14.61 5.96
C LEU A 56 -9.04 -15.43 4.67
N LEU A 57 -7.94 -15.98 4.18
CA LEU A 57 -7.94 -16.87 3.01
C LEU A 57 -8.77 -18.13 3.26
N ALA A 58 -8.64 -18.74 4.44
CA ALA A 58 -9.44 -19.90 4.83
C ALA A 58 -10.94 -19.56 4.96
N TRP A 59 -11.28 -18.34 5.38
CA TRP A 59 -12.65 -17.89 5.51
C TRP A 59 -13.29 -17.49 4.17
N LEU A 60 -12.52 -16.90 3.26
CA LEU A 60 -12.95 -16.47 1.93
C LEU A 60 -12.97 -17.66 0.95
N ASP A 61 -13.86 -18.61 1.20
CA ASP A 61 -14.11 -19.70 0.27
C ASP A 61 -14.77 -19.19 -1.01
N ARG A 62 -14.36 -19.71 -2.17
CA ARG A 62 -14.66 -19.13 -3.49
C ARG A 62 -16.16 -19.00 -3.76
N ASP A 63 -16.95 -19.91 -3.20
CA ASP A 63 -18.38 -20.03 -3.45
C ASP A 63 -19.23 -19.02 -2.66
N ARG A 64 -18.66 -18.34 -1.66
CA ARG A 64 -19.37 -17.36 -0.81
C ARG A 64 -19.03 -15.90 -1.14
N LEU A 65 -18.26 -15.66 -2.20
CA LEU A 65 -17.76 -14.33 -2.50
C LEU A 65 -18.85 -13.43 -3.15
N PRO A 66 -19.10 -12.22 -2.62
CA PRO A 66 -20.06 -11.30 -3.20
C PRO A 66 -19.58 -10.80 -4.57
N LYS A 67 -20.51 -10.34 -5.43
CA LYS A 67 -20.18 -9.81 -6.77
C LYS A 67 -19.12 -8.70 -6.74
N ALA A 68 -19.07 -7.88 -5.69
CA ALA A 68 -18.03 -6.87 -5.50
C ALA A 68 -16.62 -7.47 -5.34
N ALA A 69 -16.51 -8.65 -4.71
CA ALA A 69 -15.24 -9.35 -4.60
C ALA A 69 -14.74 -9.87 -5.96
N SER A 70 -15.62 -10.04 -6.97
CA SER A 70 -15.18 -10.38 -8.34
C SER A 70 -14.29 -9.29 -8.95
N ALA A 71 -14.51 -8.02 -8.60
CA ALA A 71 -13.63 -6.93 -9.04
C ALA A 71 -12.25 -7.05 -8.39
N LEU A 72 -12.22 -7.31 -7.08
CA LEU A 72 -10.98 -7.51 -6.32
C LEU A 72 -10.20 -8.74 -6.82
N LEU A 73 -10.90 -9.84 -7.13
CA LEU A 73 -10.32 -11.04 -7.74
C LEU A 73 -9.71 -10.74 -9.11
N THR A 74 -10.30 -9.83 -9.89
CA THR A 74 -9.75 -9.45 -11.20
C THR A 74 -8.36 -8.82 -11.03
N PHE A 75 -8.20 -7.89 -10.09
CA PHE A 75 -6.88 -7.32 -9.78
C PHE A 75 -5.91 -8.37 -9.21
N GLY A 76 -6.38 -9.19 -8.28
CA GLY A 76 -5.59 -10.25 -7.65
C GLY A 76 -5.13 -11.35 -8.61
N ARG A 77 -5.85 -11.57 -9.73
CA ARG A 77 -5.41 -12.51 -10.77
C ARG A 77 -4.24 -11.99 -11.59
N VAL A 78 -4.15 -10.68 -11.82
CA VAL A 78 -3.12 -10.07 -12.68
C VAL A 78 -2.30 -9.01 -11.90
N PRO A 79 -1.74 -9.35 -10.73
CA PRO A 79 -1.19 -8.38 -9.79
C PRO A 79 0.01 -7.63 -10.36
N MET A 80 0.87 -8.30 -11.13
CA MET A 80 2.03 -7.68 -11.78
C MET A 80 1.62 -6.67 -12.86
N PHE A 81 0.59 -6.99 -13.65
CA PHE A 81 0.06 -6.07 -14.66
C PHE A 81 -0.53 -4.82 -13.99
N PHE A 82 -1.35 -5.01 -12.96
CA PHE A 82 -1.87 -3.91 -12.16
C PHE A 82 -0.73 -3.09 -11.55
N TYR A 83 0.28 -3.75 -10.97
CA TYR A 83 1.43 -3.09 -10.34
C TYR A 83 2.18 -2.18 -11.33
N ILE A 84 2.45 -2.64 -12.55
CA ILE A 84 3.17 -1.83 -13.52
C ILE A 84 2.25 -0.72 -14.07
N ALA A 85 1.01 -1.06 -14.45
CA ALA A 85 0.08 -0.12 -15.07
C ALA A 85 -0.32 1.02 -14.13
N HIS A 86 -0.55 0.75 -12.84
CA HIS A 86 -0.94 1.80 -11.90
C HIS A 86 0.18 2.80 -11.67
N LEU A 87 1.46 2.41 -11.64
CA LEU A 87 2.59 3.34 -11.48
C LEU A 87 2.62 4.39 -12.59
N TYR A 88 2.46 3.97 -13.85
CA TYR A 88 2.41 4.90 -14.98
C TYR A 88 1.14 5.75 -14.98
N LEU A 89 0.00 5.17 -14.58
CA LEU A 89 -1.27 5.89 -14.53
C LEU A 89 -1.29 6.97 -13.45
N ILE A 90 -0.86 6.67 -12.23
CA ILE A 90 -0.82 7.67 -11.16
C ILE A 90 0.19 8.78 -11.49
N HIS A 91 1.31 8.44 -12.12
CA HIS A 91 2.33 9.42 -12.47
C HIS A 91 1.86 10.36 -13.59
N SER A 92 1.25 9.81 -14.64
CA SER A 92 0.66 10.62 -15.71
C SER A 92 -0.49 11.48 -15.20
N LEU A 93 -1.34 10.96 -14.31
CA LEU A 93 -2.40 11.74 -13.67
C LEU A 93 -1.85 12.86 -12.78
N ALA A 94 -0.76 12.59 -12.04
CA ALA A 94 -0.10 13.62 -11.23
C ALA A 94 0.46 14.76 -12.10
N ILE A 95 1.07 14.44 -13.26
CA ILE A 95 1.52 15.44 -14.24
C ILE A 95 0.34 16.23 -14.79
N LEU A 96 -0.74 15.55 -15.18
CA LEU A 96 -1.94 16.18 -15.73
C LEU A 96 -2.57 17.14 -14.72
N MET A 97 -2.75 16.71 -13.47
CA MET A 97 -3.29 17.57 -12.41
C MET A 97 -2.36 18.74 -12.13
N ALA A 98 -1.04 18.52 -12.09
CA ALA A 98 -0.09 19.61 -11.91
C ALA A 98 -0.20 20.67 -13.02
N LEU A 99 -0.42 20.26 -14.27
CA LEU A 99 -0.65 21.18 -15.39
C LEU A 99 -1.98 21.97 -15.23
N ILE A 100 -3.07 21.30 -14.84
CA ILE A 100 -4.38 21.93 -14.63
C ILE A 100 -4.33 22.96 -13.50
N PHE A 101 -3.67 22.61 -12.39
CA PHE A 101 -3.53 23.48 -11.21
C PHE A 101 -2.34 24.45 -11.31
N ARG A 102 -1.63 24.49 -12.46
CA ARG A 102 -0.43 25.31 -12.70
C ARG A 102 0.66 25.14 -11.63
N GLN A 103 0.84 23.92 -11.18
CA GLN A 103 1.88 23.52 -10.23
C GLN A 103 3.19 23.12 -10.95
N PRO A 104 4.35 23.22 -10.28
CA PRO A 104 5.63 22.87 -10.87
C PRO A 104 5.77 21.37 -11.17
N VAL A 105 5.82 21.01 -12.46
CA VAL A 105 5.89 19.61 -12.92
C VAL A 105 7.31 19.03 -12.87
N VAL A 106 8.34 19.87 -12.98
CA VAL A 106 9.75 19.45 -13.10
C VAL A 106 10.19 18.54 -11.94
N TRP A 107 9.65 18.77 -10.75
CA TRP A 107 9.98 17.98 -9.56
C TRP A 107 9.44 16.54 -9.62
N LEU A 108 8.31 16.31 -10.30
CA LEU A 108 7.75 14.96 -10.45
C LEU A 108 8.72 14.01 -11.17
N PHE A 109 9.49 14.53 -12.12
CA PHE A 109 10.49 13.78 -12.88
C PHE A 109 11.81 13.55 -12.12
N ARG A 110 12.04 14.25 -10.99
CA ARG A 110 13.27 14.14 -10.18
C ARG A 110 13.14 13.14 -9.02
N GLY A 111 12.15 12.25 -9.09
CA GLY A 111 11.86 11.30 -8.02
C GLY A 111 10.95 11.90 -6.95
N ALA A 112 9.67 12.09 -7.30
CA ALA A 112 8.62 12.61 -6.42
C ALA A 112 8.52 11.95 -5.03
N ILE A 113 9.13 10.78 -4.82
CA ILE A 113 9.14 10.06 -3.55
C ILE A 113 10.32 10.50 -2.65
N PHE A 114 11.42 10.95 -3.25
CA PHE A 114 12.69 11.25 -2.55
C PHE A 114 13.07 12.73 -2.59
N ALA A 115 12.43 13.51 -3.45
CA ALA A 115 12.74 14.92 -3.60
C ALA A 115 11.91 15.78 -2.63
N MET A 116 12.27 17.06 -2.45
CA MET A 116 11.56 17.96 -1.53
C MET A 116 10.28 18.51 -2.18
N VAL A 117 9.12 18.18 -1.62
CA VAL A 117 7.82 18.65 -2.12
C VAL A 117 7.79 20.19 -2.15
N PRO A 118 7.43 20.84 -3.29
CA PRO A 118 7.33 22.29 -3.36
C PRO A 118 6.30 22.85 -2.36
N LYS A 119 6.55 24.06 -1.83
CA LYS A 119 5.63 24.69 -0.86
C LYS A 119 4.26 24.94 -1.52
N GLY A 120 3.19 24.50 -0.85
CA GLY A 120 1.82 24.61 -1.36
C GLY A 120 1.42 23.53 -2.38
N TYR A 121 2.27 22.52 -2.59
CA TYR A 121 1.98 21.39 -3.47
C TYR A 121 1.22 20.30 -2.70
N GLY A 122 0.04 19.94 -3.19
CA GLY A 122 -0.82 18.94 -2.58
C GLY A 122 -2.29 19.30 -2.67
N HIS A 123 -3.15 18.30 -2.47
CA HIS A 123 -4.60 18.46 -2.46
C HIS A 123 -5.18 17.85 -1.17
N GLY A 124 -6.40 18.27 -0.82
CA GLY A 124 -7.10 17.73 0.35
C GLY A 124 -7.38 16.22 0.24
N LEU A 125 -7.60 15.59 1.39
CA LEU A 125 -7.78 14.14 1.49
C LEU A 125 -8.92 13.60 0.59
N ALA A 126 -10.03 14.34 0.49
CA ALA A 126 -11.16 13.98 -0.36
C ALA A 126 -10.77 13.89 -1.85
N PHE A 127 -9.96 14.82 -2.34
CA PHE A 127 -9.48 14.82 -3.72
C PHE A 127 -8.58 13.60 -3.99
N ILE A 128 -7.70 13.27 -3.04
CA ILE A 128 -6.82 12.09 -3.14
C ILE A 128 -7.66 10.81 -3.23
N TYR A 129 -8.69 10.67 -2.39
CA TYR A 129 -9.58 9.51 -2.46
C TYR A 129 -10.35 9.43 -3.78
N LEU A 130 -10.81 10.56 -4.33
CA LEU A 130 -11.46 10.59 -5.64
C LEU A 130 -10.52 10.13 -6.76
N MET A 131 -9.26 10.61 -6.76
CA MET A 131 -8.25 10.18 -7.72
C MET A 131 -7.92 8.70 -7.56
N TRP A 132 -7.85 8.19 -6.33
CA TRP A 132 -7.64 6.77 -6.06
C TRP A 132 -8.78 5.92 -6.63
N ILE A 133 -10.04 6.29 -6.40
CA ILE A 133 -11.21 5.59 -6.99
C ILE A 133 -11.16 5.65 -8.52
N ALA A 134 -10.81 6.80 -9.10
CA ALA A 134 -10.70 6.96 -10.55
C ALA A 134 -9.64 6.04 -11.14
N VAL A 135 -8.45 5.96 -10.52
CA VAL A 135 -7.37 5.05 -10.93
C VAL A 135 -7.81 3.59 -10.88
N LEU A 136 -8.50 3.17 -9.81
CA LEU A 136 -9.05 1.82 -9.71
C LEU A 136 -10.08 1.54 -10.81
N GLY A 137 -10.99 2.47 -11.09
CA GLY A 137 -11.99 2.35 -12.14
C GLY A 137 -11.37 2.23 -13.53
N ILE A 138 -10.39 3.08 -13.84
CA ILE A 138 -9.67 3.07 -15.12
C ILE A 138 -8.91 1.76 -15.30
N LEU A 139 -8.23 1.25 -14.26
CA LEU A 139 -7.44 0.02 -14.35
C LEU A 139 -8.29 -1.25 -14.34
N TYR A 140 -9.53 -1.19 -13.87
CA TYR A 140 -10.40 -2.36 -13.85
C TYR A 140 -10.62 -2.94 -15.26
N VAL A 141 -10.86 -2.09 -16.26
CA VAL A 141 -11.08 -2.49 -17.65
C VAL A 141 -9.88 -3.23 -18.27
N PRO A 142 -8.65 -2.67 -18.28
CA PRO A 142 -7.49 -3.35 -18.84
C PRO A 142 -7.10 -4.59 -18.04
N CYS A 143 -7.23 -4.60 -16.70
CA CYS A 143 -6.98 -5.80 -15.89
C CYS A 143 -7.94 -6.94 -16.25
N ARG A 144 -9.23 -6.63 -16.46
CA ARG A 144 -10.22 -7.63 -16.86
C ARG A 144 -9.96 -8.18 -18.26
N TRP A 145 -9.56 -7.31 -19.19
CA TRP A 145 -9.18 -7.72 -20.55
C TRP A 145 -7.95 -8.65 -20.55
N PHE A 146 -6.92 -8.29 -19.78
CA PHE A 146 -5.70 -9.08 -19.68
C PHE A 146 -5.94 -10.45 -19.01
N ASP A 147 -6.78 -10.51 -17.96
CA ASP A 147 -7.17 -11.79 -17.32
C ASP A 147 -7.83 -12.74 -18.33
N ARG A 148 -8.74 -12.23 -19.18
CA ARG A 148 -9.40 -13.04 -20.22
C ARG A 148 -8.41 -13.60 -21.25
N ILE A 149 -7.47 -12.78 -21.72
CA ILE A 149 -6.45 -13.23 -22.69
C ILE A 149 -5.54 -14.28 -22.07
N ARG A 150 -5.12 -14.07 -20.82
CA ARG A 150 -4.26 -15.04 -20.13
C ARG A 150 -4.95 -16.38 -19.95
N GLN A 151 -6.24 -16.39 -19.60
CA GLN A 151 -7.02 -17.63 -19.47
C GLN A 151 -7.16 -18.37 -20.80
N GLN A 152 -7.32 -17.66 -21.92
CA GLN A 152 -7.39 -18.29 -23.24
C GLN A 152 -6.06 -18.93 -23.65
N ARG A 153 -4.91 -18.35 -23.26
CA ARG A 153 -3.59 -18.90 -23.62
C ARG A 153 -3.12 -20.06 -22.76
N LEU A 154 -3.59 -20.17 -21.51
CA LEU A 154 -3.31 -21.32 -20.64
C LEU A 154 -4.16 -22.56 -20.96
N ALA A 155 -5.20 -22.41 -21.79
CA ALA A 155 -6.10 -23.50 -22.19
C ALA A 155 -5.61 -24.28 -23.43
N TRP A 156 -4.45 -23.93 -23.99
CA TRP A 156 -3.74 -24.65 -25.05
C TRP A 156 -2.50 -25.31 -24.44
#